data_AF-A0A356B9S7-F1
#
_entry.id   AF-A0A356B9S7-F1
#
_cell.length_a   1.000
_cell.length_b   1.000
_cell.length_c   1.000
_cell.angle_alpha   90.00
_cell.angle_beta   90.00
_cell.angle_gamma   90.00
#
_symmetry.space_group_name_H-M   'P 1'
#
loop_
_entity.id
_entity.type
_entity.pdbx_description
1 polymer ?
#
loop_
_entity_poly.entity_id
_entity_poly.type
_entity_poly.pdbx_seq_one_letter_code
_entity_poly.pdbx_strand_id
1 'polypeptide(L)' 'VAVRNIRRDANADLKALQKDKEISEDDERRATDEIQKITDSFIKRIDEVLAEKEKELMEV' A
#
# COMPACT_ATOMS: atom_id res chain seq x y z
N VAL A 1 -1.57 0.30 -10.69
CA VAL A 1 -2.94 -0.23 -10.44
C VAL A 1 -2.94 -1.31 -9.36
N ALA A 2 -2.13 -2.37 -9.49
CA ALA A 2 -2.09 -3.49 -8.54
C ALA A 2 -1.92 -3.09 -7.05
N VAL A 3 -0.92 -2.25 -6.73
CA VAL A 3 -0.65 -1.79 -5.35
C VAL A 3 -1.87 -1.10 -4.72
N ARG A 4 -2.62 -0.31 -5.50
CA ARG A 4 -3.83 0.38 -5.01
C ARG A 4 -4.99 -0.58 -4.76
N ASN A 5 -5.11 -1.65 -5.54
CA ASN A 5 -6.12 -2.68 -5.34
C ASN A 5 -5.84 -3.45 -4.05
N ILE A 6 -4.60 -3.90 -3.85
CA ILE A 6 -4.20 -4.60 -2.63
C ILE A 6 -4.46 -3.75 -1.39
N ARG A 7 -4.12 -2.45 -1.42
CA ARG A 7 -4.45 -1.53 -0.32
C ARG A 7 -5.95 -1.47 -0.05
N ARG A 8 -6.78 -1.42 -1.09
CA ARG A 8 -8.25 -1.38 -0.94
C ARG A 8 -8.76 -2.67 -0.29
N ASP A 9 -8.26 -3.81 -0.72
CA ASP A 9 -8.66 -5.12 -0.19
C ASP A 9 -8.24 -5.26 1.27
N ALA A 10 -7.00 -4.92 1.60
CA ALA A 10 -6.51 -4.94 2.99
C ALA A 10 -7.32 -4.02 3.92
N ASN A 11 -7.68 -2.81 3.46
CA ASN A 11 -8.53 -1.91 4.24
C ASN A 11 -9.98 -2.42 4.36
N ALA A 12 -10.47 -3.20 3.40
CA ALA A 12 -11.79 -3.83 3.49
C ALA A 12 -11.77 -4.97 4.53
N ASP A 13 -10.70 -5.75 4.57
CA ASP A 13 -10.49 -6.82 5.55
C ASP A 13 -10.42 -6.24 6.98
N LEU A 14 -9.66 -5.16 7.20
CA LEU A 14 -9.62 -4.47 8.50
C LEU A 14 -11.01 -4.02 8.97
N LYS A 15 -11.82 -3.47 8.05
CA LYS A 15 -13.20 -3.08 8.36
C LYS A 15 -14.10 -4.26 8.68
N ALA A 16 -13.88 -5.42 8.05
CA ALA A 16 -14.61 -6.63 8.37
C ALA A 16 -14.25 -7.13 9.78
N LEU A 17 -12.96 -7.23 10.08
CA LEU A 17 -12.45 -7.63 11.40
C LEU A 17 -12.95 -6.72 12.53
N GLN A 18 -13.03 -5.41 12.28
CA GLN A 18 -13.56 -4.46 13.26
C GLN A 18 -15.06 -4.67 13.51
N LYS A 19 -15.85 -4.91 12.44
CA LYS A 19 -17.28 -5.20 12.56
C LYS A 19 -17.54 -6.50 13.31
N ASP A 20 -16.71 -7.50 13.08
CA ASP A 20 -16.76 -8.80 13.74
C ASP A 20 -16.20 -8.73 15.18
N LYS A 21 -15.73 -7.55 15.60
CA LYS A 21 -15.16 -7.26 16.93
C LYS A 21 -13.90 -8.08 17.25
N GLU A 22 -13.19 -8.53 16.23
CA GLU A 22 -11.89 -9.20 16.38
C GLU A 22 -10.77 -8.20 16.68
N ILE A 23 -10.93 -6.94 16.25
CA ILE A 23 -10.00 -5.84 16.50
C ILE A 23 -10.74 -4.60 17.02
N SER A 24 -10.03 -3.73 17.76
CA SER A 24 -10.57 -2.44 18.20
C SER A 24 -10.51 -1.38 17.09
N GLU A 25 -11.25 -0.27 17.25
CA GLU A 25 -11.16 0.88 16.34
C GLU A 25 -9.75 1.50 16.35
N ASP A 26 -9.07 1.50 17.50
CA ASP A 26 -7.70 1.99 17.62
C ASP A 26 -6.68 1.07 16.91
N ASP A 27 -6.94 -0.24 16.87
CA ASP A 27 -6.14 -1.19 16.08
C ASP A 27 -6.39 -1.01 14.58
N GLU A 28 -7.65 -0.84 14.15
CA GLU A 28 -8.02 -0.58 12.75
C GLU A 28 -7.31 0.67 12.22
N ARG A 29 -7.33 1.77 13.00
CA ARG A 29 -6.65 3.02 12.63
C ARG A 29 -5.15 2.83 12.51
N ARG A 30 -4.50 2.19 13.48
CA ARG A 30 -3.06 1.91 13.44
C ARG A 30 -2.67 1.05 12.25
N ALA A 31 -3.40 -0.04 12.01
CA ALA A 31 -3.14 -0.93 10.88
C ALA A 31 -3.34 -0.22 9.53
N THR A 32 -4.35 0.65 9.43
CA THR A 32 -4.57 1.48 8.23
C THR A 32 -3.39 2.42 7.95
N ASP A 33 -2.84 3.07 8.98
CA ASP A 33 -1.66 3.94 8.86
C ASP A 33 -0.41 3.14 8.41
N GLU A 34 -0.21 1.94 8.95
CA GLU A 34 0.88 1.06 8.54
C GLU A 34 0.73 0.59 7.10
N ILE A 35 -0.47 0.17 6.69
CA ILE A 35 -0.78 -0.18 5.30
C ILE A 35 -0.46 0.99 4.37
N GLN A 36 -0.80 2.22 4.76
CA GLN A 36 -0.52 3.41 3.96
C GLN A 36 0.99 3.65 3.82
N LYS A 37 1.76 3.57 4.91
CA LYS A 37 3.24 3.70 4.86
C LYS A 37 3.88 2.65 3.95
N ILE A 38 3.44 1.40 4.04
CA ILE A 38 3.94 0.30 3.18
C ILE A 38 3.60 0.58 1.72
N THR A 39 2.35 0.97 1.44
CA THR A 39 1.89 1.32 0.08
C THR A 39 2.77 2.42 -0.52
N ASP A 40 3.02 3.49 0.22
CA ASP A 40 3.82 4.63 -0.25
C ASP A 40 5.26 4.24 -0.52
N SER A 41 5.85 3.38 0.34
CA SER A 41 7.20 2.86 0.11
C SER A 41 7.30 2.05 -1.18
N PHE A 42 6.32 1.20 -1.47
CA PHE A 42 6.32 0.41 -2.71
C PHE A 42 6.06 1.26 -3.95
N ILE A 43 5.20 2.28 -3.87
CA ILE A 43 5.01 3.24 -4.96
C ILE A 43 6.34 3.92 -5.27
N LYS A 44 7.03 4.43 -4.25
CA LYS A 44 8.33 5.09 -4.44
C LYS A 44 9.36 4.17 -5.09
N ARG A 45 9.46 2.90 -4.65
CA ARG A 45 10.36 1.91 -5.28
C ARG A 45 10.01 1.65 -6.74
N ILE A 46 8.73 1.59 -7.08
CA ILE A 46 8.29 1.42 -8.48
C ILE A 46 8.71 2.63 -9.31
N ASP A 47 8.51 3.84 -8.80
CA ASP A 47 8.90 5.08 -9.48
C ASP A 47 10.42 5.18 -9.68
N GLU A 48 11.22 4.78 -8.67
CA GLU A 48 12.68 4.72 -8.75
C GLU A 48 13.15 3.73 -9.83
N VAL A 49 12.61 2.51 -9.85
CA VAL A 49 12.95 1.48 -10.86
C VAL A 49 12.53 1.92 -12.26
N LEU A 50 11.37 2.58 -12.38
CA LEU A 50 10.90 3.11 -13.66
C LEU A 50 11.87 4.19 -14.19
N ALA A 51 12.25 5.14 -13.34
CA ALA A 51 13.15 6.22 -13.71
C ALA A 51 14.55 5.71 -14.10
N GLU A 52 15.08 4.72 -13.37
CA GLU A 52 16.33 4.04 -13.74
C GLU A 52 16.20 3.39 -15.12
N LYS A 53 15.09 2.68 -15.36
CA LYS A 53 14.89 2.00 -16.64
C LYS A 53 14.71 2.96 -17.81
N GLU A 54 14.01 4.07 -17.60
CA GLU A 54 13.87 5.13 -18.60
C GLU A 54 15.21 5.75 -18.95
N LYS A 55 16.09 5.98 -17.96
CA LYS A 55 17.43 6.50 -18.18
C LYS A 55 18.30 5.53 -18.98
N GLU A 56 18.31 4.24 -18.64
CA GLU A 56 19.01 3.20 -19.41
C GLU A 56 18.57 3.18 -20.89
N LEU A 57 17.27 3.37 -21.14
CA LEU A 57 16.71 3.38 -22.50
C LEU A 57 17.06 4.65 -23.29
N MET A 58 17.35 5.77 -22.61
CA MET A 58 17.74 7.04 -23.23
C MET A 58 19.25 7.16 -23.50
N GLU A 59 20.10 6.36 -22.83
CA GLU A 59 21.56 6.34 -23.04
C GLU A 59 22.00 5.52 -24.29
N VAL A 60 21.24 5.60 -25.39
CA VAL A 60 21.62 5.02 -26.70
C VAL A 60 22.44 6.01 -27.53
#